data_AF-A0A2D7IF07-F1
#
_entry.id   AF-A0A2D7IF07-F1
#
_cell.length_a   1.000
_cell.length_b   1.000
_cell.length_c   1.000
_cell.angle_alpha   90.00
_cell.angle_beta   90.00
_cell.angle_gamma   90.00
#
_symmetry.space_group_name_H-M   'P 1'
#
loop_
_entity.id
_entity.type
_entity.pdbx_description
1 polymer ?
#
loop_
_entity_poly.entity_id
_entity_poly.type
_entity_poly.pdbx_seq_one_letter_code
_entity_poly.pdbx_strand_id
1 'polypeptide(L)'
;MQVKSNIIFFPDKIEERKNEKEKKYAFIRDKIETHLTNFSKIYGDEWAVALAAGRYSSMRLQQMDGSDSTIDFFKKCIETEEKNKKN
;
A
#
# COMPACT_ATOMS: atom_id res chain seq x y z
N MET A 1 23.83 -39.02 28.85
CA MET A 1 24.67 -37.83 28.57
C MET A 1 23.83 -36.89 27.69
N GLN A 2 23.16 -35.89 28.28
CA GLN A 2 22.29 -34.99 27.53
C GLN A 2 23.15 -33.86 26.93
N VAL A 3 23.29 -33.84 25.61
CA VAL A 3 23.95 -32.77 24.88
C VAL A 3 23.01 -31.56 24.92
N LYS A 4 23.29 -30.60 25.82
CA LYS A 4 22.62 -29.29 25.79
C LYS A 4 23.14 -28.51 24.59
N SER A 5 22.44 -28.63 23.47
CA SER A 5 22.66 -27.77 22.32
C SER A 5 22.18 -26.36 22.69
N ASN A 6 23.12 -25.46 23.02
CA ASN A 6 22.84 -24.03 23.16
C ASN A 6 22.57 -23.44 21.77
N ILE A 7 21.34 -23.61 21.27
CA ILE A 7 20.87 -22.99 20.04
C ILE A 7 20.61 -21.52 20.37
N ILE A 8 21.47 -20.63 19.88
CA ILE A 8 21.26 -19.19 19.98
C ILE A 8 20.22 -18.83 18.92
N PHE A 9 19.00 -18.48 19.35
CA PHE A 9 17.96 -18.00 18.45
C PHE A 9 18.35 -16.59 17.99
N PHE A 10 18.87 -16.47 16.77
CA PHE A 10 19.12 -15.16 16.18
C PHE A 10 17.77 -14.57 15.77
N PRO A 11 17.33 -13.43 16.34
CA PRO A 11 16.08 -12.80 15.91
C PRO A 11 16.23 -12.40 14.45
N ASP A 12 15.26 -12.81 13.63
CA ASP A 12 15.24 -12.50 12.20
C ASP A 12 14.90 -11.02 12.00
N LYS A 13 15.91 -10.17 12.18
CA LYS A 13 15.83 -8.71 12.01
C LYS A 13 15.41 -8.28 10.60
N ILE A 14 15.35 -9.21 9.64
CA ILE A 14 14.88 -8.95 8.28
C ILE A 14 13.35 -8.95 8.28
N GLU A 15 12.74 -9.94 8.95
CA GLU A 15 11.29 -10.06 9.08
C GLU A 15 10.70 -8.91 9.91
N GLU A 16 11.37 -8.53 11.01
CA GLU A 16 10.98 -7.37 11.83
C GLU A 16 10.98 -6.07 11.02
N ARG A 17 12.03 -5.82 10.23
CA ARG A 17 12.13 -4.64 9.35
C ARG A 17 11.10 -4.64 8.23
N LYS A 18 10.72 -5.82 7.72
CA LYS A 18 9.66 -5.95 6.70
C LYS A 18 8.30 -5.59 7.30
N ASN A 19 7.98 -6.15 8.47
CA ASN A 19 6.74 -5.86 9.20
C ASN A 19 6.62 -4.38 9.57
N GLU A 20 7.72 -3.73 9.97
CA GLU A 20 7.74 -2.29 10.23
C GLU A 20 7.47 -1.45 8.98
N LYS A 21 8.03 -1.83 7.82
CA LYS A 21 7.75 -1.16 6.54
C LYS A 21 6.30 -1.31 6.13
N GLU A 22 5.76 -2.52 6.21
CA GLU A 22 4.35 -2.78 5.89
C GLU A 22 3.40 -1.97 6.78
N LYS A 23 3.66 -1.93 8.09
CA LYS A 23 2.90 -1.07 9.04
C LYS A 23 2.98 0.41 8.68
N LYS A 24 4.16 0.91 8.28
CA LYS A 24 4.32 2.30 7.83
C LYS A 24 3.50 2.59 6.58
N TYR A 25 3.53 1.70 5.59
CA TYR A 25 2.75 1.88 4.36
C TYR A 25 1.24 1.84 4.63
N ALA A 26 0.77 0.90 5.45
CA ALA A 26 -0.63 0.83 5.86
C ALA A 26 -1.08 2.12 6.57
N PHE A 27 -0.28 2.61 7.53
CA PHE A 27 -0.57 3.84 8.24
C PHE A 27 -0.66 5.08 7.32
N ILE A 28 0.24 5.18 6.34
CA ILE A 28 0.22 6.27 5.36
C ILE A 28 -1.03 6.17 4.48
N ARG A 29 -1.37 4.97 4.00
CA ARG A 29 -2.58 4.72 3.20
C ARG A 29 -3.82 5.14 3.96
N ASP A 30 -4.03 4.63 5.17
CA ASP A 30 -5.25 4.88 5.96
C ASP A 30 -5.41 6.39 6.26
N LYS A 31 -4.29 7.10 6.49
CA LYS A 31 -4.31 8.56 6.66
C LYS A 31 -4.71 9.31 5.39
N ILE A 32 -4.17 8.92 4.23
CA ILE A 32 -4.51 9.54 2.95
C ILE A 32 -5.99 9.27 2.62
N GLU A 33 -6.46 8.04 2.80
CA GLU A 33 -7.87 7.66 2.60
C GLU A 33 -8.81 8.49 3.48
N THR A 34 -8.46 8.65 4.75
CA THR A 34 -9.22 9.51 5.67
C THR A 34 -9.26 10.96 5.18
N HIS A 35 -8.13 11.50 4.72
CA HIS A 35 -8.06 12.87 4.25
C HIS A 35 -8.89 13.08 2.97
N LEU A 36 -8.76 12.19 2.00
CA LEU A 36 -9.53 12.22 0.75
C LEU A 36 -11.04 12.06 1.00
N THR A 37 -11.42 11.15 1.90
CA THR A 37 -12.83 10.94 2.29
C THR A 37 -13.42 12.18 2.97
N ASN A 38 -12.65 12.86 3.82
CA ASN A 38 -13.13 14.10 4.43
C ASN A 38 -13.22 15.21 3.39
N PHE A 39 -12.27 15.29 2.46
CA PHE A 39 -12.30 16.25 1.37
C PHE A 39 -13.52 16.03 0.46
N SER A 40 -13.82 14.78 0.09
CA SER A 40 -15.01 14.48 -0.70
C SER A 40 -16.31 14.84 0.02
N LYS A 41 -16.40 14.63 1.34
CA LYS A 41 -17.55 15.05 2.14
C LYS A 41 -17.73 16.56 2.18
N ILE A 42 -16.65 17.33 2.27
CA ILE A 42 -16.69 18.80 2.31
C ILE A 42 -17.22 19.36 0.99
N TYR A 43 -16.73 18.84 -0.14
CA TYR A 43 -17.08 19.35 -1.47
C TYR A 43 -18.30 18.64 -2.10
N GLY A 44 -18.79 17.57 -1.48
CA GLY A 44 -19.95 16.80 -1.94
C GLY A 44 -19.71 16.02 -3.24
N ASP A 45 -18.45 15.83 -3.65
CA ASP A 45 -18.09 15.18 -4.91
C ASP A 45 -16.97 14.15 -4.69
N GLU A 46 -17.35 12.91 -4.43
CA GLU A 46 -16.43 11.79 -4.26
C GLU A 46 -15.70 11.43 -5.56
N TRP A 47 -16.35 11.63 -6.71
CA TRP A 47 -15.82 11.24 -8.00
C TRP A 47 -14.67 12.16 -8.42
N ALA A 48 -14.84 13.47 -8.27
CA ALA A 48 -13.79 14.45 -8.54
C ALA A 48 -12.55 14.21 -7.67
N VAL A 49 -12.74 13.87 -6.39
CA VAL A 49 -11.64 13.60 -5.46
C VAL A 49 -10.91 12.31 -5.81
N ALA A 50 -11.63 11.23 -6.12
CA ALA A 50 -11.04 9.98 -6.56
C ALA A 50 -10.24 10.16 -7.86
N LEU A 51 -10.78 10.90 -8.83
CA LEU A 51 -10.10 11.18 -10.10
C LEU A 51 -8.84 12.03 -9.89
N ALA A 52 -8.91 13.06 -9.04
CA ALA A 52 -7.75 13.89 -8.71
C ALA A 52 -6.65 13.09 -8.01
N ALA A 53 -7.00 12.22 -7.06
CA ALA A 53 -6.07 11.32 -6.38
C ALA A 53 -5.41 10.33 -7.37
N GLY A 54 -6.21 9.74 -8.27
CA GLY A 54 -5.72 8.87 -9.34
C GLY A 54 -4.78 9.58 -10.31
N ARG A 55 -5.11 10.82 -10.70
CA ARG A 55 -4.22 11.65 -11.54
C ARG A 55 -2.89 11.93 -10.83
N TYR A 56 -2.94 12.31 -9.56
CA TYR A 56 -1.75 12.59 -8.77
C TYR A 56 -0.85 11.35 -8.66
N SER A 57 -1.41 10.19 -8.29
CA SER A 57 -0.65 8.95 -8.16
C SER A 57 -0.06 8.51 -9.50
N SER A 58 -0.82 8.55 -10.58
CA SER A 58 -0.35 8.18 -11.92
C SER A 58 0.83 9.04 -12.37
N MET A 59 0.73 10.37 -12.21
CA MET A 59 1.81 11.27 -12.63
C MET A 59 3.06 11.09 -11.78
N ARG A 60 2.91 10.88 -10.46
CA ARG A 60 4.05 10.71 -9.56
C ARG A 60 4.75 9.37 -9.74
N LEU A 61 3.98 8.28 -9.84
CA LEU A 61 4.55 6.95 -10.08
C LEU A 61 5.26 6.90 -11.42
N GLN A 62 4.71 7.52 -12.47
CA GLN A 62 5.38 7.60 -13.76
C GLN A 62 6.72 8.34 -13.66
N GLN A 63 6.80 9.41 -12.87
CA GLN A 63 8.05 10.16 -12.65
C GLN A 63 9.08 9.36 -11.85
N MET A 64 8.65 8.48 -10.93
CA MET A 64 9.54 7.75 -10.04
C MET A 64 10.00 6.41 -10.62
N ASP A 65 9.07 5.63 -11.19
CA ASP A 65 9.27 4.22 -11.58
C ASP A 65 9.09 3.96 -13.09
N GLY A 66 8.72 5.00 -13.85
CA GLY A 66 8.46 4.91 -15.28
C GLY A 66 7.04 4.45 -15.64
N SER A 67 6.71 4.55 -16.94
CA SER A 67 5.36 4.32 -17.45
C SER A 67 4.88 2.87 -17.29
N ASP A 68 5.72 1.88 -17.64
CA ASP A 68 5.31 0.47 -17.65
C ASP A 68 5.02 -0.05 -16.24
N SER A 69 5.89 0.26 -15.27
CA SER A 69 5.73 -0.10 -13.85
C SER A 69 4.44 0.50 -13.27
N THR A 70 4.13 1.74 -13.64
CA THR A 70 2.94 2.45 -13.17
C THR A 70 1.67 1.82 -13.70
N ILE A 71 1.63 1.47 -14.99
CA ILE A 71 0.48 0.82 -15.62
C ILE A 71 0.26 -0.57 -15.01
N ASP A 72 1.32 -1.34 -14.82
CA ASP A 72 1.25 -2.66 -14.18
C ASP A 72 0.71 -2.58 -12.75
N PHE A 73 1.14 -1.59 -11.97
CA PHE A 73 0.62 -1.33 -10.64
C PHE A 73 -0.90 -1.09 -10.64
N PHE A 74 -1.39 -0.18 -11.49
CA PHE A 74 -2.84 0.09 -11.55
C PHE A 74 -3.64 -1.12 -12.03
N LYS A 75 -3.11 -1.92 -12.97
CA LYS A 75 -3.74 -3.17 -13.39
C LYS A 75 -3.89 -4.15 -12.22
N LYS A 76 -2.83 -4.34 -11.44
CA LYS A 76 -2.87 -5.19 -10.23
C LYS A 76 -3.88 -4.70 -9.20
N CYS A 77 -4.01 -3.39 -9.02
CA CYS A 77 -5.03 -2.81 -8.15
C CYS A 77 -6.44 -3.17 -8.63
N ILE A 78 -6.73 -2.99 -9.92
CA ILE A 78 -8.04 -3.32 -10.50
C ILE A 78 -8.34 -4.81 -10.38
N GLU A 79 -7.38 -5.68 -10.72
CA GLU A 79 -7.54 -7.13 -10.61
C GLU A 79 -7.82 -7.58 -9.16
N THR A 80 -7.22 -6.92 -8.17
CA THR A 80 -7.44 -7.22 -6.75
C THR A 80 -8.86 -6.85 -6.34
N GLU A 81 -9.35 -5.68 -6.74
CA GLU A 81 -10.72 -5.24 -6.49
C GLU A 81 -11.75 -6.13 -7.19
N GLU A 82 -11.48 -6.53 -8.43
CA GLU A 82 -12.35 -7.45 -9.17
C GLU A 82 -12.43 -8.84 -8.51
N LYS A 83 -11.31 -9.34 -7.97
CA LYS A 83 -11.29 -10.60 -7.21
C LYS A 83 -12.09 -10.47 -5.91
N ASN A 84 -11.94 -9.35 -5.19
CA ASN A 84 -12.70 -9.08 -3.98
C ASN A 84 -14.22 -8.95 -4.24
N LYS A 85 -14.64 -8.49 -5.43
CA LYS A 85 -16.06 -8.41 -5.82
C LYS A 85 -16.68 -9.73 -6.27
N LYS A 86 -15.87 -10.75 -6.61
CA LYS A 86 -16.34 -12.05 -7.11
C LYS A 86 -16.54 -13.10 -6.00
N ASN A 87 -16.12 -12.80 -4.77
CA ASN A 87 -16.45 -13.54 -3.55
C ASN A 87 -17.60 -12.86 -2.81
#